data_AF-A0A812JP02-F1
#
_entry.id   AF-A0A812JP02-F1
#
_cell.length_a   1.000
_cell.length_b   1.000
_cell.length_c   1.000
_cell.angle_alpha   90.00
_cell.angle_beta   90.00
_cell.angle_gamma   90.00
#
_symmetry.space_group_name_H-M   'P 1'
#
loop_
_entity.id
_entity.type
_entity.pdbx_description
1 polymer ?
#
loop_
_entity_poly.entity_id
_entity_poly.type
_entity_poly.pdbx_seq_one_letter_code
_entity_poly.pdbx_strand_id
1 'polypeptide(L)'
;MCRDSAGPGYCVAAPVVGARGEIALGNTLRGLASASELAKSPIEFMVRWHEEKEGRALRFRCQIHESWGEWKQRWFQLDARVRKPLSVTPNTEVEKLAEAMAVTHRKLSGVAFELNPKNNSVLSIAAKALATTPRKAHREEIGAGLVCALRWPSMDHKEASTRVYGHVYWRTPPDENWEVPPQSGRSASRPARDSG
;
A
#
# COMPACT_ATOMS: atom_id res chain seq x y z
N MET A 1 -2.89 -24.73 -0.68
CA MET A 1 -1.55 -24.98 -1.25
C MET A 1 -1.27 -23.87 -2.24
N CYS A 2 -0.30 -22.99 -1.99
CA CYS A 2 0.28 -22.19 -3.07
C CYS A 2 1.51 -22.97 -3.52
N ARG A 3 1.44 -23.58 -4.71
CA ARG A 3 2.60 -24.21 -5.35
C ARG A 3 3.39 -23.10 -6.04
N ASP A 4 4.70 -23.09 -5.80
CA ASP A 4 5.72 -22.31 -6.49
C ASP A 4 5.82 -22.73 -7.97
N SER A 5 4.76 -22.55 -8.75
CA SER A 5 4.67 -23.12 -10.10
C SER A 5 3.91 -22.18 -11.04
N ALA A 6 4.46 -20.98 -11.24
CA ALA A 6 4.14 -20.16 -12.41
C ALA A 6 5.38 -19.33 -12.82
N GLY A 7 6.17 -19.92 -13.71
CA GLY A 7 7.05 -19.21 -14.64
C GLY A 7 8.47 -18.82 -14.13
N PRO A 8 9.53 -19.07 -14.93
CA PRO A 8 10.81 -18.41 -14.73
C PRO A 8 10.70 -16.96 -15.22
N GLY A 9 10.68 -15.97 -14.33
CA GLY A 9 10.83 -14.58 -14.79
C GLY A 9 10.61 -13.45 -13.81
N TYR A 10 9.63 -13.50 -12.90
CA TYR A 10 9.17 -12.25 -12.26
C TYR A 10 9.12 -12.24 -10.72
N CYS A 11 9.53 -13.32 -10.06
CA CYS A 11 9.86 -13.32 -8.63
C CYS A 11 11.32 -12.88 -8.32
N VAL A 12 12.11 -12.55 -9.34
CA VAL A 12 13.59 -12.44 -9.20
C VAL A 12 14.11 -11.00 -9.12
N ALA A 13 13.30 -9.97 -9.40
CA ALA A 13 13.82 -8.60 -9.58
C ALA A 13 13.35 -7.54 -8.57
N ALA A 14 12.31 -7.79 -7.77
CA ALA A 14 11.82 -6.83 -6.78
C ALA A 14 11.99 -7.40 -5.36
N PRO A 15 12.67 -6.69 -4.43
CA PRO A 15 12.84 -7.18 -3.06
C PRO A 15 11.46 -7.27 -2.38
N VAL A 16 11.14 -8.47 -1.88
CA VAL A 16 9.95 -8.72 -1.06
C VAL A 16 10.37 -8.79 0.40
N VAL A 17 9.95 -7.82 1.20
CA VAL A 17 10.23 -7.81 2.65
C VAL A 17 9.01 -8.36 3.39
N GLY A 18 9.20 -9.44 4.14
CA GLY A 18 8.20 -9.97 5.08
C GLY A 18 8.37 -9.33 6.46
N ALA A 19 7.29 -8.84 7.06
CA ALA A 19 7.33 -8.27 8.40
C ALA A 19 6.13 -8.72 9.25
N ARG A 20 6.44 -9.15 10.49
CA ARG A 20 5.48 -9.64 11.48
C ARG A 20 5.63 -8.87 12.79
N GLY A 21 4.49 -8.49 13.37
CA GLY A 21 4.45 -7.77 14.63
C GLY A 21 4.74 -6.27 14.50
N GLU A 22 4.41 -5.52 15.54
CA GLU A 22 4.37 -4.06 15.51
C GLU A 22 5.74 -3.43 15.21
N ILE A 23 6.80 -3.93 15.86
CA ILE A 23 8.16 -3.39 15.74
C ILE A 23 8.71 -3.58 14.32
N ALA A 24 8.57 -4.78 13.75
CA ALA A 24 9.07 -5.09 12.41
C ALA A 24 8.36 -4.25 11.34
N LEU A 25 7.03 -4.09 11.47
CA LEU A 25 6.25 -3.21 10.60
C LEU A 25 6.70 -1.76 10.70
N GLY A 26 6.91 -1.27 11.94
CA GLY A 26 7.43 0.07 12.18
C GLY A 26 8.81 0.30 11.55
N ASN A 27 9.74 -0.64 11.74
CA ASN A 27 11.06 -0.58 11.13
C ASN A 27 11.01 -0.61 9.61
N THR A 28 10.12 -1.43 9.02
CA THR A 28 9.95 -1.51 7.57
C THR A 28 9.48 -0.18 6.98
N LEU A 29 8.44 0.44 7.54
CA LEU A 29 7.97 1.73 7.04
C LEU A 29 9.00 2.86 7.24
N ARG A 30 9.73 2.86 8.37
CA ARG A 30 10.85 3.80 8.58
C ARG A 30 11.94 3.59 7.52
N GLY A 31 12.33 2.35 7.27
CA GLY A 31 13.34 2.00 6.27
C GLY A 31 12.94 2.47 4.87
N LEU A 32 11.69 2.24 4.46
CA LEU A 32 11.16 2.70 3.16
C LEU A 32 11.14 4.22 3.04
N ALA A 33 10.70 4.92 4.10
CA ALA A 33 10.76 6.37 4.15
C ALA A 33 12.21 6.86 4.00
N SER A 34 13.14 6.39 4.85
CA SER A 34 14.57 6.74 4.84
C SER A 34 15.23 6.45 3.49
N ALA A 35 14.94 5.30 2.89
CA ALA A 35 15.48 4.92 1.59
C ALA A 35 14.97 5.83 0.46
N SER A 36 13.70 6.27 0.52
CA SER A 36 13.16 7.25 -0.44
C SER A 36 13.84 8.63 -0.32
N GLU A 37 14.29 8.99 0.89
CA GLU A 37 15.07 10.22 1.11
C GLU A 37 16.46 10.10 0.50
N LEU A 38 17.17 9.02 0.83
CA LEU A 38 18.55 8.80 0.43
C LEU A 38 18.67 8.66 -1.08
N ALA A 39 17.72 7.95 -1.71
CA ALA A 39 17.67 7.78 -3.15
C ALA A 39 17.23 9.06 -3.90
N LYS A 40 16.73 10.09 -3.19
CA LYS A 40 16.10 11.28 -3.78
C LYS A 40 14.98 10.93 -4.78
N SER A 41 14.30 9.82 -4.54
CA SER A 41 13.25 9.25 -5.39
C SER A 41 12.17 8.61 -4.51
N PRO A 42 10.88 8.73 -4.83
CA PRO A 42 9.84 7.95 -4.16
C PRO A 42 10.09 6.46 -4.36
N ILE A 43 10.23 5.72 -3.25
CA ILE A 43 10.08 4.26 -3.28
C ILE A 43 8.58 3.98 -3.16
N GLU A 44 8.05 3.44 -4.22
CA GLU A 44 6.67 3.00 -4.30
C GLU A 44 6.60 1.56 -3.85
N PHE A 45 5.62 1.26 -3.03
CA PHE A 45 5.42 -0.09 -2.56
C PHE A 45 3.96 -0.49 -2.49
N MET A 46 3.74 -1.76 -2.71
CA MET A 46 2.49 -2.45 -2.43
C MET A 46 2.70 -3.28 -1.18
N VAL A 47 1.69 -3.32 -0.31
CA VAL A 47 1.68 -4.19 0.86
C VAL A 47 0.46 -5.10 0.83
N ARG A 48 0.66 -6.39 1.13
CA ARG A 48 -0.37 -7.42 1.12
C ARG A 48 -0.25 -8.34 2.32
N TRP A 49 -1.39 -8.80 2.82
CA TRP A 49 -1.45 -9.89 3.80
C TRP A 49 -1.00 -11.20 3.14
N HIS A 50 -0.13 -11.93 3.82
CA HIS A 50 0.34 -13.24 3.40
C HIS A 50 0.16 -14.24 4.55
N GLU A 51 -0.47 -15.38 4.27
CA GLU A 51 -0.60 -16.47 5.23
C GLU A 51 0.73 -17.25 5.29
N GLU A 52 1.21 -17.49 6.50
CA GLU A 52 2.42 -18.26 6.80
C GLU A 52 2.08 -19.36 7.80
N LYS A 53 2.96 -20.36 7.95
CA LYS A 53 2.72 -21.50 8.84
C LYS A 53 2.41 -21.08 10.29
N GLU A 54 2.94 -19.95 10.73
CA GLU A 54 2.83 -19.43 12.09
C GLU A 54 1.87 -18.25 12.23
N GLY A 55 1.07 -17.94 11.20
CA GLY A 55 0.09 -16.85 11.20
C GLY A 55 0.22 -15.93 10.00
N ARG A 56 -0.14 -14.66 10.14
CA ARG A 56 -0.14 -13.68 9.05
C ARG A 56 1.04 -12.72 9.13
N ALA A 57 1.69 -12.50 7.99
CA ALA A 57 2.71 -11.47 7.81
C ALA A 57 2.29 -10.47 6.74
N LEU A 58 2.92 -9.30 6.74
CA LEU A 58 2.80 -8.36 5.62
C LEU A 58 4.00 -8.52 4.69
N ARG A 59 3.73 -8.58 3.39
CA ARG A 59 4.76 -8.57 2.34
C ARG A 59 4.74 -7.25 1.61
N PHE A 60 5.90 -6.63 1.50
CA PHE A 60 6.12 -5.36 0.81
C PHE A 60 6.85 -5.62 -0.49
N ARG A 61 6.28 -5.21 -1.62
CA ARG A 61 6.94 -5.20 -2.93
C ARG A 61 7.27 -3.76 -3.28
N CYS A 62 8.53 -3.46 -3.54
CA CYS A 62 9.03 -2.09 -3.72
C CYS A 62 9.56 -1.88 -5.15
N GLN A 63 9.34 -0.68 -5.69
CA GLN A 63 9.80 -0.26 -7.02
C GLN A 63 10.12 1.25 -7.00
N ILE A 64 11.03 1.68 -7.89
CA ILE A 64 11.34 3.09 -8.14
C ILE A 64 11.10 3.33 -9.62
N HIS A 65 10.33 4.36 -9.97
CA HIS A 65 9.94 4.61 -11.35
C HIS A 65 10.26 6.02 -11.84
N GLU A 66 10.26 7.00 -10.94
CA GLU A 66 10.36 8.42 -11.28
C GLU A 66 11.02 9.19 -10.14
N SER A 67 11.50 10.39 -10.43
CA SER A 67 12.08 11.31 -9.46
C SER A 67 11.00 11.96 -8.56
N TRP A 68 11.43 12.56 -7.43
CA TRP A 68 10.51 13.38 -6.61
C TRP A 68 9.89 14.55 -7.38
N GLY A 69 10.59 15.11 -8.38
CA GLY A 69 10.08 16.23 -9.17
C GLY A 69 8.84 15.85 -9.98
N GLU A 70 8.97 14.78 -10.76
CA GLU A 70 7.90 14.22 -11.60
C GLU A 70 6.73 13.74 -10.75
N TRP A 71 7.01 12.98 -9.68
CA TRP A 71 6.00 12.48 -8.77
C TRP A 71 5.18 13.61 -8.14
N LYS A 72 5.85 14.68 -7.68
CA LYS A 72 5.18 15.86 -7.09
C LYS A 72 4.28 16.54 -8.11
N GLN A 73 4.74 16.76 -9.34
CA GLN A 73 3.92 17.39 -10.38
C GLN A 73 2.61 16.61 -10.60
N ARG A 74 2.71 15.28 -10.73
CA ARG A 74 1.53 14.39 -10.83
C ARG A 74 0.63 14.48 -9.61
N TRP A 75 1.18 14.49 -8.40
CA TRP A 75 0.40 14.63 -7.17
C TRP A 75 -0.31 15.98 -7.05
N PHE A 76 0.32 17.07 -7.51
CA PHE A 76 -0.27 18.41 -7.49
C PHE A 76 -1.40 18.60 -8.51
N GLN A 77 -1.42 17.80 -9.58
CA GLN A 77 -2.53 17.76 -10.56
C GLN A 77 -3.81 17.12 -10.00
N LEU A 78 -3.72 16.36 -8.89
CA LEU A 78 -4.89 15.82 -8.21
C LEU A 78 -5.69 16.92 -7.48
N ASP A 79 -6.92 16.58 -7.10
CA ASP A 79 -7.78 17.46 -6.29
C ASP A 79 -7.03 17.95 -5.04
N ALA A 80 -7.10 19.26 -4.76
CA ALA A 80 -6.37 19.87 -3.66
C ALA A 80 -6.70 19.24 -2.29
N ARG A 81 -7.89 18.66 -2.14
CA ARG A 81 -8.32 17.96 -0.92
C ARG A 81 -7.50 16.69 -0.65
N VAL A 82 -6.87 16.09 -1.66
CA VAL A 82 -5.95 14.94 -1.49
C VAL A 82 -4.80 15.28 -0.55
N ARG A 83 -4.37 16.55 -0.53
CA ARG A 83 -3.26 17.03 0.30
C ARG A 83 -3.62 17.26 1.76
N LYS A 84 -4.89 17.06 2.16
CA LYS A 84 -5.31 17.06 3.57
C LYS A 84 -5.09 15.66 4.15
N PRO A 85 -4.04 15.43 4.96
CA PRO A 85 -3.70 14.09 5.40
C PRO A 85 -4.74 13.55 6.40
N LEU A 86 -5.03 12.26 6.31
CA LEU A 86 -5.68 11.51 7.39
C LEU A 86 -4.69 11.36 8.55
N SER A 87 -5.09 11.73 9.77
CA SER A 87 -4.26 11.55 10.96
C SER A 87 -4.34 10.10 11.45
N VAL A 88 -3.19 9.46 11.66
CA VAL A 88 -3.12 8.12 12.27
C VAL A 88 -2.63 8.24 13.71
N THR A 89 -3.41 7.69 14.64
CA THR A 89 -3.12 7.67 16.08
C THR A 89 -3.01 6.22 16.58
N PRO A 90 -2.44 5.98 17.77
CA PRO A 90 -2.39 4.63 18.36
C PRO A 90 -3.76 3.97 18.57
N ASN A 91 -4.84 4.78 18.64
CA ASN A 91 -6.20 4.32 18.83
C ASN A 91 -6.97 4.17 17.51
N THR A 92 -6.31 4.39 16.37
CA THR A 92 -6.95 4.28 15.06
C THR A 92 -7.23 2.82 14.73
N GLU A 93 -8.48 2.48 14.44
CA GLU A 93 -8.86 1.15 13.99
C GLU A 93 -8.42 0.91 12.54
N VAL A 94 -7.74 -0.22 12.30
CA VAL A 94 -7.21 -0.60 10.99
C VAL A 94 -8.30 -0.62 9.91
N GLU A 95 -9.44 -1.23 10.21
CA GLU A 95 -10.56 -1.37 9.25
C GLU A 95 -11.16 -0.01 8.88
N LYS A 96 -11.36 0.88 9.86
CA LYS A 96 -11.88 2.24 9.64
C LYS A 96 -10.91 3.08 8.82
N LEU A 97 -9.60 2.98 9.08
CA LEU A 97 -8.59 3.67 8.28
C LEU A 97 -8.58 3.16 6.84
N ALA A 98 -8.60 1.84 6.63
CA ALA A 98 -8.64 1.24 5.31
C ALA A 98 -9.88 1.66 4.50
N GLU A 99 -11.05 1.71 5.14
CA GLU A 99 -12.29 2.21 4.55
C GLU A 99 -12.19 3.70 4.18
N ALA A 100 -11.71 4.54 5.11
CA ALA A 100 -11.51 5.96 4.85
C ALA A 100 -10.55 6.20 3.68
N MET A 101 -9.48 5.41 3.56
CA MET A 101 -8.55 5.46 2.44
C MET A 101 -9.25 5.06 1.13
N ALA A 102 -10.00 3.96 1.11
CA ALA A 102 -10.71 3.52 -0.09
C ALA A 102 -11.76 4.52 -0.57
N VAL A 103 -12.53 5.11 0.36
CA VAL A 103 -13.53 6.14 0.04
C VAL A 103 -12.86 7.42 -0.47
N THR A 104 -11.78 7.85 0.18
CA THR A 104 -11.04 9.06 -0.23
C THR A 104 -10.41 8.87 -1.61
N HIS A 105 -9.77 7.73 -1.85
CA HIS A 105 -9.21 7.37 -3.14
C HIS A 105 -10.27 7.36 -4.25
N ARG A 106 -11.43 6.74 -4.00
CA ARG A 106 -12.55 6.73 -4.97
C ARG A 106 -13.00 8.14 -5.34
N LYS A 107 -13.02 9.07 -4.38
CA LYS A 107 -13.50 10.44 -4.59
C LYS A 107 -12.46 11.35 -5.23
N LEU A 108 -11.19 11.16 -4.89
CA LEU A 108 -10.12 12.14 -5.17
C LEU A 108 -8.94 11.57 -5.96
N SER A 109 -8.97 10.27 -6.30
CA SER A 109 -7.90 9.51 -6.95
C SER A 109 -6.56 9.45 -6.20
N GLY A 110 -6.51 9.96 -4.96
CA GLY A 110 -5.35 9.94 -4.08
C GLY A 110 -5.73 10.08 -2.61
N VAL A 111 -4.83 9.66 -1.73
CA VAL A 111 -4.97 9.78 -0.27
C VAL A 111 -3.62 10.14 0.34
N ALA A 112 -3.59 11.18 1.16
CA ALA A 112 -2.46 11.43 2.05
C ALA A 112 -2.81 10.98 3.48
N PHE A 113 -1.83 10.47 4.22
CA PHE A 113 -1.96 10.21 5.65
C PHE A 113 -0.66 10.52 6.38
N GLU A 114 -0.77 10.98 7.62
CA GLU A 114 0.36 11.45 8.43
C GLU A 114 0.68 10.44 9.54
N LEU A 115 1.96 10.13 9.69
CA LEU A 115 2.49 9.15 10.62
C LEU A 115 3.48 9.78 11.60
N ASN A 116 3.41 9.36 12.86
CA ASN A 116 4.48 9.57 13.83
C ASN A 116 5.56 8.49 13.65
N PRO A 117 6.74 8.78 13.09
CA PRO A 117 7.78 7.78 12.87
C PRO A 117 8.36 7.23 14.17
N LYS A 118 8.16 7.88 15.32
CA LYS A 118 8.63 7.40 16.63
C LYS A 118 7.70 6.35 17.26
N ASN A 119 6.49 6.16 16.74
CA ASN A 119 5.49 5.27 17.33
C ASN A 119 5.25 4.04 16.44
N ASN A 120 5.68 2.86 16.91
CA ASN A 120 5.55 1.61 16.16
C ASN A 120 4.08 1.21 15.94
N SER A 121 3.19 1.48 16.90
CA SER A 121 1.77 1.18 16.78
C SER A 121 1.14 1.98 15.63
N VAL A 122 1.44 3.28 15.54
CA VAL A 122 0.98 4.13 14.42
C VAL A 122 1.45 3.60 13.07
N LEU A 123 2.73 3.23 12.96
CA LEU A 123 3.29 2.68 11.71
C LEU A 123 2.71 1.30 11.37
N SER A 124 2.53 0.45 12.37
CA SER A 124 1.92 -0.88 12.23
C SER A 124 0.45 -0.78 11.79
N ILE A 125 -0.33 0.11 12.40
CA ILE A 125 -1.72 0.40 12.00
C ILE A 125 -1.76 0.83 10.54
N ALA A 126 -0.88 1.77 10.13
CA ALA A 126 -0.81 2.24 8.76
C ALA A 126 -0.45 1.11 7.78
N ALA A 127 0.56 0.30 8.08
CA ALA A 127 0.95 -0.84 7.24
C ALA A 127 -0.19 -1.86 7.08
N LYS A 128 -0.88 -2.19 8.17
CA LYS A 128 -2.04 -3.10 8.15
C LYS A 128 -3.23 -2.51 7.40
N ALA A 129 -3.48 -1.22 7.55
CA ALA A 129 -4.55 -0.52 6.85
C ALA A 129 -4.27 -0.53 5.34
N LEU A 130 -3.06 -0.17 4.92
CA LEU A 130 -2.61 -0.27 3.52
C LEU A 130 -2.80 -1.68 2.94
N ALA A 131 -2.52 -2.73 3.71
CA ALA A 131 -2.71 -4.12 3.28
C ALA A 131 -4.18 -4.53 3.18
N THR A 132 -5.07 -3.79 3.84
CA THR A 132 -6.51 -4.06 3.94
C THR A 132 -7.32 -3.23 2.94
N THR A 133 -6.86 -2.01 2.61
CA THR A 133 -7.50 -1.09 1.64
C THR A 133 -7.91 -1.73 0.31
N PRO A 134 -7.13 -2.64 -0.32
CA PRO A 134 -7.54 -3.28 -1.57
C PRO A 134 -8.90 -3.98 -1.50
N ARG A 135 -9.20 -4.62 -0.36
CA ARG A 135 -10.47 -5.32 -0.12
C ARG A 135 -11.65 -4.37 0.12
N LYS A 136 -11.35 -3.11 0.45
CA LYS A 136 -12.33 -2.04 0.67
C LYS A 136 -12.54 -1.18 -0.57
N ALA A 137 -11.69 -1.33 -1.60
CA ALA A 137 -11.83 -0.63 -2.84
C ALA A 137 -13.13 -1.04 -3.54
N HIS A 138 -13.79 -0.09 -4.19
CA HIS A 138 -15.06 -0.32 -4.89
C HIS A 138 -14.95 -1.28 -6.09
N ARG A 139 -13.73 -1.46 -6.62
CA ARG A 139 -13.36 -2.41 -7.67
C ARG A 139 -12.09 -3.13 -7.28
N GLU A 140 -12.06 -4.43 -7.52
CA GLU A 140 -10.93 -5.29 -7.16
C GLU A 140 -9.66 -4.90 -7.93
N GLU A 141 -9.79 -4.62 -9.23
CA GLU A 141 -8.65 -4.20 -10.08
C GLU A 141 -7.98 -2.92 -9.56
N ILE A 142 -8.80 -1.95 -9.12
CA ILE A 142 -8.29 -0.69 -8.56
C ILE A 142 -7.57 -0.96 -7.26
N GLY A 143 -8.20 -1.72 -6.35
CA GLY A 143 -7.60 -2.12 -5.08
C GLY A 143 -6.26 -2.86 -5.27
N ALA A 144 -6.21 -3.76 -6.25
CA ALA A 144 -5.03 -4.53 -6.61
C ALA A 144 -3.88 -3.64 -7.11
N GLY A 145 -4.17 -2.56 -7.84
CA GLY A 145 -3.18 -1.60 -8.34
C GLY A 145 -2.85 -0.43 -7.39
N LEU A 146 -3.41 -0.37 -6.18
CA LEU A 146 -3.05 0.69 -5.23
C LEU A 146 -1.61 0.52 -4.77
N VAL A 147 -0.84 1.60 -4.94
CA VAL A 147 0.53 1.72 -4.45
C VAL A 147 0.60 2.82 -3.39
N CYS A 148 1.63 2.75 -2.54
CA CYS A 148 1.96 3.78 -1.58
C CYS A 148 3.38 4.29 -1.82
N ALA A 149 3.59 5.60 -1.79
CA ALA A 149 4.91 6.18 -1.63
C ALA A 149 4.99 6.81 -0.24
N LEU A 150 6.11 6.57 0.47
CA LEU A 150 6.36 7.22 1.75
C LEU A 150 7.25 8.44 1.57
N ARG A 151 6.78 9.50 2.22
CA ARG A 151 7.33 10.83 2.47
C ARG A 151 7.21 11.86 1.34
N TRP A 152 6.55 12.99 1.62
CA TRP A 152 7.05 14.35 1.37
C TRP A 152 6.12 15.37 2.05
N PRO A 153 6.62 16.14 3.04
CA PRO A 153 6.58 17.59 2.91
C PRO A 153 7.82 18.25 3.57
N SER A 154 8.76 18.66 2.70
CA SER A 154 10.02 19.41 2.92
C SER A 154 11.14 18.78 3.76
N MET A 155 12.29 18.52 3.10
CA MET A 155 13.59 18.26 3.74
C MET A 155 14.37 19.51 4.11
N ASP A 156 13.95 20.66 3.60
CA ASP A 156 14.70 21.91 3.72
C ASP A 156 14.43 22.60 5.07
N HIS A 157 13.45 22.11 5.83
CA HIS A 157 13.15 22.57 7.19
C HIS A 157 13.28 21.42 8.19
N LYS A 158 14.24 21.53 9.12
CA LYS A 158 14.48 20.57 10.21
C LYS A 158 13.23 20.25 11.05
N GLU A 159 12.25 21.14 11.10
CA GLU A 159 11.00 20.94 11.84
C GLU A 159 9.97 20.07 11.10
N ALA A 160 10.00 20.09 9.75
CA ALA A 160 9.20 19.21 8.89
C ALA A 160 9.72 17.76 8.87
N SER A 161 10.90 17.52 9.46
CA SER A 161 11.54 16.19 9.57
C SER A 161 10.93 15.25 10.61
N THR A 162 9.93 15.70 11.39
CA THR A 162 9.39 14.91 12.51
C THR A 162 8.29 13.93 12.13
N ARG A 163 7.75 14.02 10.91
CA ARG A 163 6.57 13.27 10.45
C ARG A 163 6.84 12.57 9.13
N VAL A 164 6.20 11.42 8.94
CA VAL A 164 6.24 10.67 7.67
C VAL A 164 4.87 10.71 7.05
N TYR A 165 4.80 11.03 5.77
CA TYR A 165 3.53 11.13 5.03
C TYR A 165 3.42 9.98 4.05
N GLY A 166 2.35 9.21 4.12
CA GLY A 166 2.06 8.20 3.12
C GLY A 166 1.11 8.74 2.06
N HIS A 167 1.40 8.41 0.80
CA HIS A 167 0.63 8.83 -0.35
C HIS A 167 0.14 7.60 -1.08
N VAL A 168 -1.16 7.34 -1.04
CA VAL A 168 -1.81 6.23 -1.76
C VAL A 168 -2.46 6.74 -3.01
N TYR A 169 -2.22 6.05 -4.11
CA TYR A 169 -2.81 6.33 -5.40
C TYR A 169 -2.84 5.06 -6.22
N TRP A 170 -3.64 5.10 -7.27
CA TRP A 170 -3.64 4.04 -8.27
C TRP A 170 -2.55 4.39 -9.29
N ARG A 171 -1.51 3.56 -9.35
CA ARG A 171 -0.58 3.60 -10.47
C ARG A 171 -1.19 2.71 -11.53
N THR A 172 -1.24 3.18 -12.78
CA THR A 172 -1.62 2.34 -13.92
C THR A 172 -0.90 0.99 -13.78
N PRO A 173 -1.58 -0.16 -13.98
CA PRO A 173 -1.07 -1.45 -13.51
C PRO A 173 0.38 -1.66 -13.94
N PRO A 174 1.27 -2.09 -13.04
CA PRO A 174 2.64 -2.45 -13.41
C PRO A 174 2.59 -3.70 -14.29
N ASP A 175 2.48 -3.48 -15.61
CA ASP A 175 2.44 -4.43 -16.72
C ASP A 175 1.40 -5.58 -16.62
N GLU A 176 0.90 -6.03 -17.77
CA GLU A 176 -0.22 -6.97 -17.97
C GLU A 176 -0.06 -8.37 -17.31
N ASN A 177 1.04 -8.65 -16.61
CA ASN A 177 1.33 -9.94 -16.00
C ASN A 177 1.02 -10.01 -14.49
N TRP A 178 0.23 -9.08 -13.95
CA TRP A 178 -0.24 -9.15 -12.57
C TRP A 178 -1.43 -10.13 -12.45
N GLU A 179 -1.13 -11.43 -12.35
CA GLU A 179 -2.13 -12.40 -11.93
C GLU A 179 -2.45 -12.18 -10.44
N VAL A 180 -3.65 -11.67 -10.17
CA VAL A 180 -4.27 -11.74 -8.85
C VAL A 180 -4.57 -13.22 -8.61
N PRO A 181 -3.97 -13.88 -7.61
CA PRO A 181 -4.33 -15.27 -7.33
C PRO A 181 -5.82 -15.32 -6.98
N PRO A 182 -6.61 -16.17 -7.64
CA PRO A 182 -8.04 -16.24 -7.37
C PRO A 182 -8.24 -16.60 -5.90
N GLN A 183 -9.05 -15.82 -5.18
CA GLN A 183 -9.46 -16.16 -3.84
C GLN A 183 -10.29 -17.44 -3.92
N SER A 184 -9.70 -18.57 -3.48
CA SER A 184 -10.41 -19.83 -3.33
C SER A 184 -11.53 -19.64 -2.30
N GLY A 185 -12.76 -19.45 -2.77
CA GLY A 185 -13.90 -19.33 -1.87
C GLY A 185 -15.09 -18.56 -2.42
N ARG A 186 -15.55 -18.88 -3.63
CA ARG A 186 -16.96 -18.74 -4.04
C ARG A 186 -17.16 -19.53 -5.33
N SER A 187 -17.28 -20.85 -5.19
CA SER A 187 -18.03 -21.63 -6.17
C SER A 187 -19.47 -21.16 -6.09
N ALA A 188 -19.85 -20.20 -6.93
CA ALA A 188 -21.25 -19.98 -7.24
C ALA A 188 -21.70 -21.21 -8.03
N SER A 189 -22.22 -22.21 -7.33
CA SER A 189 -22.94 -23.33 -7.92
C SER A 189 -24.15 -22.75 -8.64
N ARG A 190 -24.02 -22.57 -9.96
CA ARG A 190 -25.16 -22.29 -10.84
C ARG A 190 -26.04 -23.55 -10.83
N PRO A 191 -27.32 -23.51 -10.42
CA PRO A 191 -28.18 -24.66 -10.62
C PRO A 191 -28.35 -24.86 -12.13
N ALA A 192 -28.17 -26.10 -12.56
CA ALA A 192 -28.42 -26.52 -13.93
C ALA A 192 -29.87 -26.20 -14.28
N ARG A 193 -30.06 -25.55 -15.44
CA ARG A 193 -31.38 -25.32 -16.01
C ARG A 193 -31.79 -26.65 -16.65
N ASP A 194 -32.66 -27.39 -15.98
CA ASP A 194 -33.30 -28.55 -16.58
C ASP A 194 -34.05 -28.10 -17.83
N SER A 195 -33.75 -28.79 -18.92
CA SER A 195 -34.42 -28.65 -20.20
C SER A 195 -35.62 -29.58 -20.17
N GLY A 196 -36.82 -29.01 -20.19
CA GLY A 196 -38.08 -29.69 -20.46
C GLY A 196 -38.74 -29.06 -21.68
#